data_AF-A0A1V4YBK0-F1
#
_entry.id   AF-A0A1V4YBK0-F1
#
_cell.length_a   1.000
_cell.length_b   1.000
_cell.length_c   1.000
_cell.angle_alpha   90.00
_cell.angle_beta   90.00
_cell.angle_gamma   90.00
#
_symmetry.space_group_name_H-M   'P 1'
#
loop_
_entity.id
_entity.type
_entity.pdbx_description
1 polymer ?
#
loop_
_entity_poly.entity_id
_entity_poly.type
_entity_poly.pdbx_seq_one_letter_code
_entity_poly.pdbx_strand_id
1 'polypeptide(L)'
;MGAIQNALIALGSIFGMGLAYLALQPFFDYSLEFMRAMGGYAGEIAGLIDTVLTIFPYGFTAVILIWFFIMSTKEEDNSQWR
;
A
#
# COMPACT_ATOMS: atom_id res chain seq x y z
N MET A 1 20.86 -12.14 10.99
CA MET A 1 20.68 -10.79 10.41
C MET A 1 19.42 -10.63 9.55
N GLY A 2 18.63 -11.68 9.29
CA GLY A 2 17.47 -11.58 8.40
C GLY A 2 16.29 -10.76 8.96
N ALA A 3 16.01 -10.82 10.27
CA ALA A 3 14.78 -10.24 10.80
C ALA A 3 14.77 -8.70 10.70
N ILE A 4 15.93 -8.09 10.93
CA ILE A 4 16.14 -6.64 10.77
C ILE A 4 16.00 -6.25 9.29
N GLN A 5 16.56 -7.05 8.37
CA GLN A 5 16.44 -6.82 6.94
C GLN A 5 14.98 -6.94 6.48
N ASN A 6 14.24 -7.95 6.97
CA ASN A 6 12.82 -8.13 6.68
C ASN A 6 11.98 -6.99 7.25
N ALA A 7 12.34 -6.46 8.43
CA ALA A 7 11.69 -5.29 9.01
C ALA A 7 11.91 -4.03 8.16
N LEU A 8 13.13 -3.82 7.66
CA LEU A 8 13.45 -2.71 6.75
C LEU A 8 12.68 -2.82 5.43
N ILE A 9 12.53 -4.04 4.89
CA ILE A 9 11.72 -4.28 3.68
C ILE A 9 10.25 -3.96 3.96
N ALA A 10 9.69 -4.47 5.06
CA ALA A 10 8.29 -4.24 5.41
C ALA A 10 7.99 -2.75 5.61
N LEU A 11 8.84 -2.03 6.36
CA LEU A 11 8.72 -0.58 6.56
C LEU A 11 8.91 0.18 5.24
N GLY A 12 9.89 -0.21 4.42
CA GLY A 12 10.14 0.38 3.11
C GLY A 12 8.96 0.20 2.15
N SER A 13 8.30 -0.97 2.17
CA SER A 13 7.10 -1.23 1.35
C SER A 13 5.91 -0.38 1.79
N ILE A 14 5.67 -0.26 3.10
CA ILE A 14 4.59 0.58 3.64
C ILE A 14 4.84 2.05 3.29
N PHE A 15 6.08 2.53 3.48
CA PHE A 15 6.47 3.89 3.14
C PHE A 15 6.39 4.16 1.63
N GLY A 16 6.88 3.23 0.81
CA GLY A 16 6.83 3.32 -0.65
C GLY A 16 5.40 3.39 -1.19
N MET A 17 4.47 2.64 -0.59
CA MET A 17 3.05 2.77 -0.90
C MET A 17 2.51 4.16 -0.53
N GLY A 18 2.86 4.70 0.64
CA GLY A 18 2.47 6.05 1.04
C GLY A 18 2.99 7.13 0.07
N LEU A 19 4.22 6.97 -0.43
CA LEU A 19 4.78 7.85 -1.47
C LEU A 19 4.07 7.69 -2.81
N ALA A 20 3.76 6.46 -3.24
CA ALA A 20 3.02 6.21 -4.47
C ALA A 20 1.63 6.84 -4.41
N TYR A 21 0.96 6.79 -3.25
CA TYR A 21 -0.30 7.46 -3.02
C TYR A 21 -0.20 8.97 -3.24
N LEU A 22 0.75 9.63 -2.56
CA LEU A 22 0.96 11.08 -2.70
C LEU A 22 1.32 11.51 -4.13
N ALA A 23 2.11 10.70 -4.82
CA ALA A 23 2.53 10.98 -6.19
C ALA A 23 1.39 10.80 -7.21
N LEU A 24 0.50 9.83 -6.99
CA LEU A 24 -0.61 9.53 -7.90
C LEU A 24 -1.87 10.37 -7.64
N GLN A 25 -2.02 10.94 -6.44
CA GLN A 25 -3.14 11.80 -6.07
C GLN A 25 -3.45 12.91 -7.10
N PRO A 26 -2.47 13.73 -7.57
CA PRO A 26 -2.75 14.76 -8.57
C PRO A 26 -3.16 14.21 -9.95
N PHE A 27 -2.73 12.99 -10.30
CA PHE A 27 -3.18 12.33 -11.53
C PHE A 27 -4.64 11.92 -11.44
N PHE A 28 -5.07 11.40 -10.29
CA PHE A 28 -6.48 11.05 -10.07
C PHE A 28 -7.36 12.30 -10.09
N ASP A 29 -6.96 13.37 -9.40
CA ASP A 29 -7.70 14.63 -9.38
C ASP A 29 -7.88 15.20 -10.80
N TYR A 30 -6.80 15.27 -11.59
CA TYR A 30 -6.86 15.72 -12.97
C TYR A 30 -7.78 14.83 -13.84
N SER A 31 -7.66 13.50 -13.70
CA SER A 31 -8.47 12.57 -14.51
C SER A 31 -9.96 12.69 -14.21
N LEU A 32 -10.32 12.92 -12.94
CA LEU A 32 -11.70 13.12 -12.49
C LEU A 32 -12.27 14.43 -13.03
N GLU A 33 -11.50 15.51 -12.99
CA GLU A 33 -11.91 16.81 -13.52
C GLU A 33 -12.07 16.77 -15.04
N PHE A 34 -11.17 16.10 -15.74
CA PHE A 34 -11.29 15.84 -17.17
C PHE A 34 -12.56 15.04 -17.52
N MET A 35 -12.86 13.96 -16.77
CA MET A 35 -14.08 13.19 -16.97
C MET A 35 -15.36 13.99 -16.68
N ARG A 36 -15.34 14.91 -15.69
CA ARG A 36 -16.44 15.85 -15.44
C ARG A 36 -16.63 16.79 -16.63
N ALA A 37 -15.56 17.34 -17.19
CA ALA A 37 -15.60 18.25 -18.31
C ALA A 37 -16.14 17.59 -19.60
N MET A 38 -15.94 16.29 -19.77
CA MET A 38 -16.48 15.52 -20.90
C MET A 38 -17.93 15.03 -20.72
N GLY A 39 -18.60 15.36 -19.61
CA GLY A 39 -19.97 14.90 -19.33
C GLY A 39 -20.06 13.42 -18.93
N GLY A 40 -18.98 12.82 -18.43
CA GLY A 40 -18.93 11.42 -18.00
C GLY A 40 -19.42 11.19 -16.56
N TYR A 41 -19.47 9.90 -16.15
CA TYR A 41 -19.85 9.41 -14.80
C TYR A 41 -18.80 9.71 -13.72
N ALA A 42 -18.25 10.91 -13.70
CA ALA A 42 -17.12 11.26 -12.84
C ALA A 42 -17.47 11.30 -11.34
N GLY A 43 -18.75 11.44 -10.97
CA GLY A 43 -19.19 11.34 -9.57
C GLY A 43 -19.08 9.91 -9.02
N GLU A 44 -19.48 8.92 -9.80
CA GLU A 44 -19.45 7.51 -9.42
C GLU A 44 -18.02 6.97 -9.41
N ILE A 45 -17.20 7.38 -10.39
CA ILE A 45 -15.78 7.05 -10.45
C ILE A 45 -15.00 7.73 -9.31
N ALA A 46 -15.30 8.97 -8.96
CA ALA A 46 -14.68 9.64 -7.81
C ALA A 46 -14.95 8.89 -6.50
N GLY A 47 -16.19 8.42 -6.29
CA GLY A 47 -16.53 7.62 -5.11
C GLY A 47 -15.79 6.28 -5.05
N LEU A 48 -15.63 5.60 -6.20
CA LEU A 48 -14.84 4.38 -6.29
C LEU A 48 -13.35 4.63 -5.99
N ILE A 49 -12.77 5.68 -6.56
CA ILE A 49 -11.37 6.04 -6.32
C ILE A 49 -11.16 6.38 -4.85
N ASP A 50 -12.01 7.21 -4.23
CA ASP A 50 -11.91 7.57 -2.81
C ASP A 50 -12.02 6.34 -1.89
N THR A 51 -12.92 5.42 -2.21
CA THR A 51 -13.08 4.16 -1.47
C THR A 51 -11.83 3.29 -1.58
N VAL A 52 -11.30 3.11 -2.79
CA VAL A 52 -10.08 2.32 -3.02
C VAL A 52 -8.89 2.96 -2.31
N LEU A 53 -8.72 4.27 -2.45
CA LEU A 53 -7.65 5.03 -1.82
C LEU A 53 -7.72 4.98 -0.29
N THR A 54 -8.91 4.91 0.29
CA THR A 54 -9.10 4.76 1.73
C THR A 54 -8.80 3.34 2.19
N ILE A 55 -9.36 2.31 1.53
CA ILE A 55 -9.33 0.93 2.04
C ILE A 55 -8.02 0.21 1.69
N PHE A 56 -7.48 0.45 0.49
CA PHE A 56 -6.32 -0.28 -0.01
C PHE A 56 -5.07 -0.15 0.88
N PRO A 57 -4.71 1.04 1.40
CA PRO A 57 -3.54 1.17 2.28
C PRO A 57 -3.64 0.31 3.54
N TYR A 58 -4.84 0.20 4.14
CA TYR A 58 -5.04 -0.66 5.31
C TYR A 58 -4.86 -2.13 4.96
N GLY A 59 -5.47 -2.58 3.86
CA GLY A 59 -5.35 -3.97 3.38
C GLY A 59 -3.91 -4.34 3.04
N PHE A 60 -3.21 -3.49 2.30
CA PHE A 60 -1.80 -3.69 1.95
C PHE A 60 -0.92 -3.75 3.20
N THR A 61 -1.11 -2.81 4.14
CA THR A 61 -0.35 -2.78 5.40
C THR A 61 -0.56 -4.07 6.19
N ALA A 62 -1.80 -4.54 6.31
CA ALA A 62 -2.11 -5.81 6.97
C ALA A 62 -1.39 -6.99 6.32
N VAL A 63 -1.40 -7.09 4.98
CA VAL A 63 -0.69 -8.15 4.25
C VAL A 63 0.82 -8.09 4.48
N ILE A 64 1.42 -6.90 4.45
CA ILE A 64 2.86 -6.73 4.69
C ILE A 64 3.23 -7.11 6.13
N LEU A 65 2.42 -6.74 7.13
CA LEU A 65 2.66 -7.09 8.53
C LEU A 65 2.53 -8.59 8.78
N ILE A 66 1.53 -9.24 8.19
CA ILE A 66 1.35 -10.70 8.26
C ILE A 66 2.55 -11.40 7.61
N TRP A 67 2.96 -10.95 6.42
CA TRP A 67 4.13 -11.49 5.72
C TRP A 67 5.39 -11.33 6.56
N PHE A 68 5.63 -10.14 7.12
CA PHE A 68 6.77 -9.87 7.99
C PHE A 68 6.81 -10.81 9.19
N PHE A 69 5.67 -11.00 9.87
CA PHE A 69 5.55 -11.90 11.01
C PHE A 69 5.87 -13.36 10.65
N ILE A 70 5.40 -13.84 9.49
CA ILE A 70 5.71 -15.20 9.00
C ILE A 70 7.21 -15.33 8.70
N MET A 71 7.83 -14.30 8.13
CA MET A 71 9.25 -14.33 7.79
C MET A 71 10.14 -14.24 9.03
N SER A 72 9.78 -13.40 10.01
CA SER A 72 10.53 -13.28 11.26
C SER A 72 10.50 -14.58 12.07
N THR A 73 9.34 -15.24 12.15
CA THR A 73 9.19 -16.52 12.87
C THR A 73 9.99 -17.65 12.21
N LYS A 74 10.00 -17.73 10.88
CA LYS A 74 10.83 -18.71 10.15
C LYS A 74 12.33 -18.54 10.42
N GLU A 75 12.78 -17.31 10.62
CA GLU A 75 14.19 -17.04 10.88
C GLU A 75 14.60 -17.27 12.33
N GLU A 76 13.70 -17.03 13.29
CA GLU A 76 13.90 -17.41 14.69
C GLU A 76 13.96 -18.94 14.84
N ASP A 77 13.13 -19.70 14.13
CA ASP A 77 13.16 -21.16 14.14
C ASP A 77 14.48 -21.73 13.58
N ASN A 78 15.02 -21.07 12.53
CA ASN A 78 16.35 -21.37 11.98
C ASN A 78 17.51 -20.93 12.89
N SER A 79 17.25 -20.04 13.85
CA SER A 79 18.22 -19.50 14.80
C SER A 79 18.41 -20.37 16.04
N GLN A 80 17.55 -21.37 16.29
CA GLN A 80 17.68 -22.24 17.46
C GLN A 80 18.89 -23.20 17.40
N TRP A 81 19.68 -23.16 16.32
CA TRP A 81 20.81 -24.08 16.07
C TRP A 81 22.10 -23.38 15.60
N ARG A 82 22.41 -22.16 16.06
CA ARG A 82 23.75 -21.57 15.95
C ARG A 82 24.22 -20.94 17.25
#